data_AF-A0A9X0FGQ6-F1
#
_entry.id   AF-A0A9X0FGQ6-F1
#
_cell.length_a   1.000
_cell.length_b   1.000
_cell.length_c   1.000
_cell.angle_alpha   90.00
_cell.angle_beta   90.00
_cell.angle_gamma   90.00
#
_symmetry.space_group_name_H-M   'P 1'
#
loop_
_entity.id
_entity.type
_entity.pdbx_description
1 polymer ?
#
loop_
_entity_poly.entity_id
_entity_poly.type
_entity_poly.pdbx_seq_one_letter_code
_entity_poly.pdbx_strand_id
1 'polypeptide(L)' 'MTVTGYQKKIMAAVPEIKKSKAEKLAHKIAKRAQAMQEQFDFFESLKILGVISDPTARDAVKNMEAAA' A
#
# COMPACT_ATOMS: atom_id res chain seq x y z
N MET A 1 -0.94 5.98 8.30
CA MET A 1 -0.98 7.40 7.88
C MET A 1 -2.42 7.90 8.05
N THR A 2 -2.65 9.08 8.65
CA THR A 2 -4.01 9.56 8.96
C THR A 2 -4.64 10.32 7.78
N VAL A 3 -5.98 10.43 7.77
CA VAL A 3 -6.74 11.18 6.74
C VAL A 3 -6.25 12.63 6.63
N THR A 4 -5.99 13.28 7.76
CA THR A 4 -5.43 14.64 7.80
C THR A 4 -4.03 14.73 7.19
N GLY A 5 -3.22 13.68 7.31
CA GLY A 5 -1.92 13.58 6.65
C GLY A 5 -2.04 13.47 5.12
N TYR A 6 -2.99 12.66 4.62
CA TYR A 6 -3.26 12.57 3.18
C TYR A 6 -3.79 13.88 2.61
N GLN A 7 -4.70 14.55 3.32
CA GLN A 7 -5.26 15.84 2.90
C GLN A 7 -4.16 16.90 2.74
N LYS A 8 -3.26 17.03 3.72
CA LYS A 8 -2.12 17.96 3.62
C LYS A 8 -1.24 17.67 2.40
N LYS A 9 -0.92 16.39 2.14
CA LYS A 9 -0.13 15.98 0.97
C LYS A 9 -0.85 16.29 -0.35
N ILE A 10 -2.16 16.03 -0.44
CA ILE A 10 -2.97 16.33 -1.63
C ILE A 10 -2.99 17.83 -1.90
N MET A 11 -3.22 18.65 -0.86
CA MET A 11 -3.27 20.10 -1.00
C MET A 11 -1.90 20.69 -1.33
N ALA A 12 -0.80 20.10 -0.83
CA ALA A 12 0.55 20.51 -1.20
C ALA A 12 0.89 20.15 -2.65
N ALA A 13 0.45 18.99 -3.14
CA ALA A 13 0.66 18.55 -4.51
C ALA A 13 -0.24 19.26 -5.52
N VAL A 14 -1.44 19.68 -5.12
CA VAL A 14 -2.41 20.37 -5.97
C VAL A 14 -2.99 21.57 -5.20
N PRO A 15 -2.34 22.74 -5.24
CA PRO A 15 -2.74 23.91 -4.44
C PRO A 15 -4.14 24.45 -4.77
N GLU A 16 -4.58 24.30 -6.02
CA GLU A 16 -5.87 24.81 -6.50
C GLU A 16 -7.07 23.96 -6.09
N ILE A 17 -6.84 22.81 -5.44
CA ILE A 17 -7.91 21.91 -5.06
C ILE A 17 -8.72 22.50 -3.89
N LYS A 18 -10.05 22.48 -4.01
CA LYS A 18 -10.93 22.84 -2.90
C LYS A 18 -10.70 21.90 -1.71
N LYS A 19 -10.60 22.47 -0.50
CA LYS A 19 -10.37 21.73 0.76
C LYS A 19 -11.34 20.55 0.96
N SER A 20 -12.62 20.76 0.65
CA SER A 20 -13.66 19.72 0.75
C SER A 20 -13.47 18.56 -0.24
N LYS A 21 -12.89 18.83 -1.42
CA LYS A 21 -12.55 17.80 -2.41
C LYS A 21 -11.30 17.03 -1.98
N ALA A 22 -10.31 17.73 -1.42
CA ALA A 22 -9.10 17.10 -0.85
C ALA A 22 -9.43 16.16 0.31
N GLU A 23 -10.36 16.53 1.18
CA GLU A 23 -10.84 15.71 2.29
C GLU A 23 -11.52 14.42 1.80
N LYS A 24 -12.44 14.53 0.83
CA LYS A 24 -13.07 13.36 0.20
C LYS A 24 -12.04 12.41 -0.44
N LEU A 25 -11.02 12.95 -1.10
CA LEU A 25 -9.92 12.18 -1.66
C LEU A 25 -9.07 11.51 -0.57
N ALA A 26 -8.75 12.23 0.50
CA ALA A 26 -8.00 11.71 1.64
C ALA A 26 -8.70 10.53 2.31
N HIS A 27 -10.02 10.59 2.51
CA HIS A 27 -10.80 9.46 3.03
C HIS A 27 -10.77 8.24 2.09
N LYS A 28 -10.90 8.44 0.77
CA LYS A 28 -10.80 7.35 -0.21
C LYS A 28 -9.43 6.69 -0.20
N ILE A 29 -8.36 7.48 -0.15
CA ILE A 29 -6.99 6.98 -0.10
C ILE A 29 -6.74 6.23 1.21
N ALA A 30 -7.15 6.77 2.35
CA ALA A 30 -6.99 6.10 3.64
C ALA A 30 -7.71 4.75 3.68
N LYS A 31 -8.97 4.70 3.20
CA LYS A 31 -9.74 3.45 3.11
C LYS A 31 -9.06 2.42 2.19
N ARG A 32 -8.53 2.86 1.05
CA ARG A 32 -7.83 1.95 0.12
C ARG A 32 -6.50 1.47 0.69
N ALA A 33 -5.75 2.35 1.35
CA ALA A 33 -4.48 1.99 2.01
C ALA A 33 -4.71 0.95 3.11
N GLN A 34 -5.78 1.10 3.90
CA GLN A 34 -6.16 0.12 4.91
C GLN A 34 -6.51 -1.24 4.29
N ALA A 35 -7.33 -1.27 3.24
CA ALA A 35 -7.67 -2.51 2.56
C ALA A 35 -6.43 -3.21 1.93
N MET A 36 -5.49 -2.44 1.39
CA MET A 36 -4.22 -2.98 0.88
C MET A 36 -3.33 -3.52 2.00
N GLN A 37 -3.32 -2.87 3.17
CA GLN A 37 -2.58 -3.35 4.33
C GLN A 37 -3.18 -4.67 4.83
N GLU A 38 -4.50 -4.78 4.95
CA GLU A 38 -5.17 -6.03 5.35
C GLU A 38 -4.87 -7.18 4.39
N GLN A 39 -4.84 -6.91 3.07
CA GLN A 39 -4.45 -7.91 2.08
C GLN A 39 -2.98 -8.29 2.21
N PHE A 40 -2.09 -7.32 2.40
CA PHE A 40 -0.66 -7.57 2.60
C PHE A 40 -0.42 -8.42 3.85
N ASP A 41 -1.03 -8.05 4.98
CA ASP A 41 -0.93 -8.76 6.25
C ASP A 41 -1.50 -10.19 6.12
N PHE A 42 -2.57 -10.40 5.36
CA PHE A 42 -3.08 -11.73 5.04
C PHE A 42 -2.06 -12.58 4.29
N PHE A 43 -1.43 -12.07 3.22
CA PHE A 43 -0.43 -12.84 2.47
C PHE A 43 0.84 -13.10 3.30
N GLU A 44 1.29 -12.14 4.11
CA GLU A 44 2.39 -12.34 5.05
C GLU A 44 2.03 -13.41 6.11
N SER A 45 0.80 -13.41 6.62
CA SER A 45 0.35 -14.44 7.57
C SER A 45 0.38 -15.85 6.96
N LEU A 46 -0.01 -16.00 5.68
CA LEU A 46 0.01 -17.27 4.97
C LEU A 46 1.44 -17.76 4.66
N LYS A 47 2.38 -16.83 4.46
CA LYS A 47 3.81 -17.11 4.32
C LYS A 47 4.41 -17.58 5.64
N ILE A 48 4.08 -16.93 6.76
CA ILE A 48 4.51 -17.34 8.12
C ILE A 48 3.99 -18.74 8.46
N LEU A 49 2.73 -19.02 8.12
CA LEU A 49 2.11 -20.33 8.35
C LEU A 49 2.65 -21.43 7.40
N GLY A 50 3.56 -21.10 6.48
CA GLY A 50 4.11 -22.04 5.51
C GLY A 50 3.10 -22.56 4.49
N VAL A 51 1.89 -21.98 4.46
CA VAL A 51 0.79 -22.37 3.56
C VAL A 51 1.00 -21.79 2.16
N ILE A 52 1.67 -20.64 2.08
CA ILE A 52 2.15 -20.07 0.82
C ILE A 52 3.67 -20.11 0.81
N SER A 53 4.23 -21.11 0.13
CA SER A 53 5.54 -20.95 -0.48
C SER A 53 5.32 -20.34 -1.85
N ASP A 54 5.18 -19.02 -1.93
CA ASP A 54 4.92 -18.33 -3.21
C ASP A 54 6.05 -18.69 -4.20
N PRO A 55 5.77 -19.46 -5.26
CA PRO A 55 6.80 -19.91 -6.20
C PRO A 55 7.40 -18.71 -6.94
N THR A 56 6.57 -17.71 -7.24
CA THR A 56 6.94 -16.46 -7.90
C THR A 56 7.90 -15.63 -7.06
N ALA A 57 7.71 -15.58 -5.74
CA ALA A 57 8.64 -14.91 -4.83
C ALA A 57 9.98 -15.66 -4.71
N ARG A 58 9.96 -17.00 -4.72
CA ARG A 58 11.20 -17.81 -4.78
C ARG A 58 11.96 -17.62 -6.09
N ASP A 59 11.25 -17.57 -7.22
CA ASP A 59 11.86 -17.38 -8.54
C ASP A 59 12.41 -15.96 -8.72
N ALA A 60 11.73 -14.94 -8.17
CA ALA A 60 12.24 -13.58 -8.14
C ALA A 60 13.53 -13.45 -7.32
N VAL A 61 13.61 -14.11 -6.16
CA VAL A 61 14.83 -14.14 -5.32
C VAL A 61 15.97 -14.87 -6.04
N LYS A 62 15.73 -16.05 -6.60
CA LYS A 62 16.73 -16.79 -7.39
C LYS A 62 17.28 -15.98 -8.56
N ASN A 63 16.40 -15.26 -9.27
CA ASN A 63 16.81 -14.44 -10.41
C ASN A 63 17.66 -13.23 -9.98
N MET A 64 17.41 -12.67 -8.80
CA MET A 64 18.26 -11.60 -8.24
C MET A 64 19.62 -12.13 -7.76
N GLU A 65 19.66 -13.32 -7.16
CA GLU A 65 20.91 -13.96 -6.70
C GLU A 65 21.81 -14.41 -7.86
N ALA A 66 21.23 -14.85 -8.99
CA ALA A 66 21.99 -15.25 -10.17
C ALA A 66 22.52 -14.06 -11.01
N ALA A 67 22.00 -12.86 -10.79
CA ALA A 67 22.38 -11.63 -11.49
C ALA A 67 23.45 -10.79 -10.77
N ALA A 68 23.86 -11.20 -9.56
CA ALA A 68 24.94 -10.61 -8.76
C ALA A 68 26.25 -11.38 -8.95
#